data_AF-A0AAN6PWD9-F1
#
_entry.id   AF-A0AAN6PWD9-F1
#
_cell.length_a   1.000
_cell.length_b   1.000
_cell.length_c   1.000
_cell.angle_alpha   90.00
_cell.angle_beta   90.00
_cell.angle_gamma   90.00
#
_symmetry.space_group_name_H-M   'P 1'
#
loop_
_entity.id
_entity.type
_entity.pdbx_description
1 polymer ?
#
loop_
_entity_poly.entity_id
_entity_poly.type
_entity_poly.pdbx_seq_one_letter_code
_entity_poly.pdbx_strand_id
1 'polypeptide(L)'
;ITNLHTTFNVAFAIVNKEDEEAYTWLVERLENLRVTETVDQQICLWHVLKNVQSEVKRKWNWPDGQQPPQQALREQEEEDNHMAWQHLIDQFAEHQEPAVSYILSTYFPWRKHFLECFTRQNRNFGVRVTSRTEGSHKELKSYLLNSRAELRFLASRVEQLVKDQEASYNAKRGEEATRQLGQYSSCRWMGDLRYRLSRKALGLVAQQHRICHSRVKSDLGQTASQRRSEPPPECTGAFRHQFGLPCSHDIERKLRSNQELSYLDTHPHWHLEESLAANDPLVAIEEP
;
A
#
# COMPACT_ATOMS: atom_id res chain seq x y z
N ILE A 1 -0.55 7.96 1.75
CA ILE A 1 0.14 7.22 2.85
C ILE A 1 1.49 7.85 3.01
N THR A 2 1.93 8.07 4.25
CA THR A 2 3.21 8.75 4.52
C THR A 2 4.37 7.75 4.49
N ASN A 3 5.59 8.29 4.41
CA ASN A 3 6.85 7.57 4.63
C ASN A 3 6.86 6.72 5.91
N LEU A 4 6.15 7.15 6.96
CA LEU A 4 6.03 6.48 8.26
C LEU A 4 4.89 5.45 8.30
N HIS A 5 4.33 5.08 7.13
CA HIS A 5 3.24 4.13 7.03
C HIS A 5 1.98 4.55 7.80
N THR A 6 1.80 5.87 8.00
CA THR A 6 0.56 6.44 8.57
C THR A 6 -0.40 6.86 7.46
N THR A 7 -1.65 7.07 7.85
CA THR A 7 -2.66 7.72 6.99
C THR A 7 -2.71 9.20 7.36
N PHE A 8 -2.89 10.03 6.35
CA PHE A 8 -3.08 11.47 6.49
C PHE A 8 -4.18 11.88 5.51
N ASN A 9 -5.13 12.67 5.97
CA ASN A 9 -6.20 13.17 5.10
C ASN A 9 -5.71 14.45 4.42
N VAL A 10 -5.54 14.40 3.09
CA VAL A 10 -5.05 15.54 2.31
C VAL A 10 -6.17 16.57 2.07
N ALA A 11 -7.41 16.11 1.98
CA ALA A 11 -8.57 16.96 1.78
C ALA A 11 -9.84 16.28 2.33
N PHE A 12 -10.81 17.11 2.68
CA PHE A 12 -12.18 16.69 2.98
C PHE A 12 -13.10 17.42 2.04
N ALA A 13 -14.11 16.72 1.53
CA ALA A 13 -15.08 17.33 0.66
C ALA A 13 -16.49 16.85 0.98
N ILE A 14 -17.44 17.75 0.79
CA ILE A 14 -18.85 17.52 1.00
C ILE A 14 -19.51 17.66 -0.35
N VAL A 15 -20.11 16.57 -0.82
CA VAL A 15 -20.87 16.53 -2.07
C VAL A 15 -22.36 16.40 -1.77
N ASN A 16 -23.18 16.99 -2.64
CA ASN A 16 -24.64 16.94 -2.53
C ASN A 16 -25.23 15.58 -2.94
N LYS A 17 -24.51 14.79 -3.74
CA LYS A 17 -24.92 13.47 -4.26
C LYS A 17 -23.70 12.62 -4.57
N GLU A 18 -23.87 11.30 -4.55
CA GLU A 18 -22.85 10.32 -4.94
C GLU A 18 -23.02 9.97 -6.42
N ASP A 19 -22.65 10.88 -7.31
CA ASP A 19 -22.70 10.67 -8.76
C ASP A 19 -21.43 11.10 -9.49
N GLU A 20 -21.35 10.77 -10.78
CA GLU A 20 -20.17 11.00 -11.61
C GLU A 20 -19.81 12.49 -11.70
N GLU A 21 -20.80 13.37 -11.75
CA GLU A 21 -20.59 14.83 -11.79
C GLU A 21 -19.92 15.31 -10.49
N ALA A 22 -20.43 14.89 -9.33
CA ALA A 22 -19.86 15.25 -8.04
C ALA A 22 -18.44 14.70 -7.87
N TYR A 23 -18.18 13.44 -8.24
CA TYR A 23 -16.85 12.85 -8.14
C TYR A 23 -15.86 13.45 -9.15
N THR A 24 -16.28 13.78 -10.37
CA THR A 24 -15.45 14.48 -11.36
C THR A 24 -15.02 15.84 -10.82
N TRP A 25 -15.95 16.63 -10.28
CA TRP A 25 -15.64 17.92 -9.65
C TRP A 25 -14.62 17.76 -8.50
N LEU A 26 -14.77 16.73 -7.66
CA LEU A 26 -13.80 16.45 -6.59
C LEU A 26 -12.40 16.17 -7.14
N VAL A 27 -12.30 15.28 -8.13
CA VAL A 27 -11.02 14.90 -8.73
C VAL A 27 -10.35 16.12 -9.34
N GLU A 28 -11.08 16.95 -10.09
CA GLU A 28 -10.54 18.20 -10.67
C GLU A 28 -9.97 19.14 -9.61
N ARG A 29 -10.63 19.28 -8.45
CA ARG A 29 -10.12 20.11 -7.35
C ARG A 29 -8.87 19.53 -6.71
N LEU A 30 -8.80 18.20 -6.61
CA LEU A 30 -7.63 17.50 -6.05
C LEU A 30 -6.45 17.44 -7.02
N GLU A 31 -6.68 17.45 -8.34
CA GLU A 31 -5.61 17.48 -9.33
C GLU A 31 -4.75 18.73 -9.19
N ASN A 32 -5.32 19.87 -8.81
CA ASN A 32 -4.55 21.09 -8.52
C ASN A 32 -3.59 20.93 -7.32
N LEU A 33 -3.82 19.94 -6.45
CA LEU A 33 -2.96 19.64 -5.30
C LEU A 33 -1.88 18.60 -5.62
N ARG A 34 -1.91 17.96 -6.80
CA ARG A 34 -0.94 16.93 -7.16
C ARG A 34 0.36 17.56 -7.61
N VAL A 35 1.40 17.38 -6.80
CA VAL A 35 2.78 17.69 -7.19
C VAL A 35 3.34 16.53 -8.02
N THR A 36 3.28 16.69 -9.35
CA THR A 36 4.06 16.01 -10.39
C THR A 36 4.60 14.60 -10.07
N GLU A 37 3.72 13.61 -9.98
CA GLU A 37 4.07 12.23 -10.35
C GLU A 37 2.87 11.59 -11.06
N THR A 38 3.10 10.96 -12.21
CA THR A 38 2.12 10.12 -12.87
C THR A 38 1.92 8.87 -12.02
N VAL A 39 0.88 8.86 -11.21
CA VAL A 39 0.53 7.71 -10.37
C VAL A 39 -0.46 6.84 -11.12
N ASP A 40 -0.13 5.56 -11.30
CA ASP A 40 -1.06 4.61 -11.89
C ASP A 40 -2.28 4.45 -10.97
N GLN A 41 -3.47 4.62 -11.53
CA GLN A 41 -4.70 4.39 -10.79
C GLN A 41 -4.81 2.92 -10.42
N GLN A 42 -5.26 2.66 -9.19
CA GLN A 42 -5.47 1.32 -8.69
C GLN A 42 -6.82 1.23 -8.02
N ILE A 43 -7.48 0.10 -8.22
CA ILE A 43 -8.72 -0.22 -7.53
C ILE A 43 -8.34 -0.92 -6.24
N CYS A 44 -9.00 -0.53 -5.15
CA CYS A 44 -8.82 -1.18 -3.88
C CYS A 44 -9.27 -2.65 -3.92
N LEU A 45 -8.35 -3.57 -3.67
CA LEU A 45 -8.65 -5.00 -3.63
C LEU A 45 -9.69 -5.34 -2.54
N TRP A 46 -9.66 -4.68 -1.39
CA TRP A 46 -10.64 -4.92 -0.31
C TRP A 46 -12.07 -4.62 -0.76
N HIS A 47 -12.31 -3.49 -1.43
CA HIS A 47 -13.64 -3.14 -1.93
C HIS A 47 -14.11 -4.10 -3.02
N VAL A 48 -13.21 -4.52 -3.92
CA VAL A 48 -13.49 -5.57 -4.90
C VAL A 48 -13.95 -6.84 -4.19
N LEU A 49 -13.18 -7.32 -3.20
CA LEU A 49 -13.50 -8.53 -2.45
C LEU A 49 -14.80 -8.40 -1.65
N LYS A 50 -15.09 -7.23 -1.06
CA LYS A 50 -16.34 -6.98 -0.34
C LYS A 50 -17.56 -6.98 -1.25
N ASN A 51 -17.46 -6.35 -2.42
CA ASN A 51 -18.54 -6.32 -3.38
C ASN A 51 -18.80 -7.71 -3.95
N VAL A 52 -17.73 -8.44 -4.31
CA VAL A 52 -17.82 -9.85 -4.72
C VAL A 52 -18.46 -10.68 -3.62
N GLN A 53 -18.03 -10.55 -2.37
CA GLN A 53 -18.63 -11.27 -1.23
C GLN A 53 -20.12 -10.95 -1.06
N SER A 54 -20.52 -9.69 -1.23
CA SER A 54 -21.92 -9.27 -1.14
C SER A 54 -22.78 -9.86 -2.26
N GLU A 55 -22.29 -9.79 -3.51
CA GLU A 55 -23.01 -10.33 -4.66
C GLU A 55 -23.07 -11.85 -4.66
N VAL A 56 -21.98 -12.51 -4.26
CA VAL A 56 -21.95 -13.95 -3.98
C VAL A 56 -23.06 -14.27 -2.97
N LYS A 57 -23.08 -13.65 -1.79
CA LYS A 57 -24.15 -13.89 -0.79
C LYS A 57 -25.56 -13.73 -1.33
N ARG A 58 -25.78 -12.76 -2.22
CA ARG A 58 -27.09 -12.44 -2.80
C ARG A 58 -27.52 -13.44 -3.88
N LYS A 59 -26.58 -13.88 -4.73
CA LYS A 59 -26.85 -14.73 -5.90
C LYS A 59 -26.58 -16.22 -5.68
N TRP A 60 -26.00 -16.58 -4.54
CA TRP A 60 -25.62 -17.95 -4.24
C TRP A 60 -26.84 -18.83 -3.98
N ASN A 61 -26.87 -19.97 -4.66
CA ASN A 61 -27.80 -21.04 -4.33
C ASN A 61 -27.23 -21.82 -3.15
N TRP A 62 -27.64 -21.47 -1.94
CA TRP A 62 -27.23 -22.14 -0.71
C TRP A 62 -27.89 -23.52 -0.62
N PRO A 63 -27.13 -24.62 -0.47
CA PRO A 63 -27.70 -25.87 0.01
C PRO A 63 -28.33 -25.64 1.39
N ASP A 64 -29.44 -26.31 1.68
CA ASP A 64 -30.17 -26.13 2.95
C ASP A 64 -29.24 -26.17 4.16
N GLY A 65 -29.16 -25.05 4.88
CA GLY A 65 -28.49 -24.94 6.17
C GLY A 65 -26.98 -24.61 6.16
N GLN A 66 -26.32 -24.43 5.01
CA GLN A 66 -24.91 -24.03 4.98
C GLN A 66 -24.75 -22.52 4.70
N GLN A 67 -24.26 -21.77 5.69
CA GLN A 67 -23.72 -20.42 5.47
C GLN A 67 -22.31 -20.48 4.86
N PRO A 68 -21.83 -19.43 4.16
CA PRO A 68 -20.50 -19.44 3.56
C PRO A 68 -19.43 -19.74 4.59
N PRO A 69 -18.45 -20.62 4.29
CA PRO A 69 -17.25 -20.73 5.10
C PRO A 69 -16.54 -19.38 5.05
N GLN A 70 -16.58 -18.62 6.15
CA GLN A 70 -15.89 -17.33 6.27
C GLN A 70 -14.36 -17.45 6.16
N GLN A 71 -13.85 -18.68 6.11
CA GLN A 71 -12.45 -19.05 6.18
C GLN A 71 -11.79 -19.11 4.79
N ALA A 72 -12.48 -19.65 3.77
CA ALA A 72 -11.95 -19.75 2.39
C ALA A 72 -11.69 -18.38 1.73
N LEU A 73 -12.38 -17.31 2.17
CA LEU A 73 -12.18 -15.96 1.66
C LEU A 73 -11.05 -15.18 2.36
N ARG A 74 -10.61 -15.61 3.55
CA ARG A 74 -9.53 -14.93 4.32
C ARG A 74 -8.15 -15.48 3.98
N GLU A 75 -8.05 -16.75 3.61
CA GLU A 75 -6.78 -17.42 3.31
C GLU A 75 -6.15 -16.96 1.97
N GLN A 76 -6.87 -16.18 1.17
CA GLN A 76 -6.38 -15.66 -0.12
C GLN A 76 -5.67 -14.29 -0.03
N GLU A 77 -5.35 -13.83 1.18
CA GLU A 77 -4.57 -12.60 1.37
C GLU A 77 -3.04 -12.81 1.16
N GLU A 78 -2.54 -14.05 1.05
CA GLU A 78 -1.10 -14.35 1.13
C GLU A 78 -0.43 -15.05 -0.08
N GLU A 79 -1.16 -15.54 -1.09
CA GLU A 79 -0.55 -16.24 -2.25
C GLU A 79 -0.79 -15.50 -3.58
N ASP A 80 0.17 -15.61 -4.52
CA ASP A 80 0.18 -14.97 -5.85
C ASP A 80 -1.22 -14.92 -6.50
N ASN A 81 -1.88 -13.77 -6.33
CA ASN A 81 -3.33 -13.60 -6.48
C ASN A 81 -3.90 -14.08 -7.83
N HIS A 82 -3.12 -14.14 -8.90
CA HIS A 82 -3.66 -14.57 -10.20
C HIS A 82 -4.09 -16.04 -10.19
N MET A 83 -3.31 -16.92 -9.56
CA MET A 83 -3.64 -18.34 -9.46
C MET A 83 -4.82 -18.56 -8.51
N ALA A 84 -4.88 -17.78 -7.43
CA ALA A 84 -5.97 -17.79 -6.47
C ALA A 84 -7.32 -17.41 -7.10
N TRP A 85 -7.35 -16.37 -7.95
CA TRP A 85 -8.57 -15.94 -8.65
C TRP A 85 -9.01 -16.91 -9.76
N GLN A 86 -8.07 -17.48 -10.52
CA GLN A 86 -8.41 -18.48 -11.53
C GLN A 86 -8.95 -19.76 -10.87
N HIS A 87 -8.29 -20.22 -9.80
CA HIS A 87 -8.77 -21.35 -9.01
C HIS A 87 -10.15 -21.08 -8.39
N LEU A 88 -10.40 -19.85 -7.95
CA LEU A 88 -11.71 -19.43 -7.43
C LEU A 88 -12.80 -19.49 -8.52
N ILE A 89 -12.48 -19.03 -9.72
CA ILE A 89 -13.39 -19.13 -10.87
C ILE A 89 -13.66 -20.60 -11.19
N ASP A 90 -12.61 -21.42 -11.30
CA ASP A 90 -12.72 -22.83 -11.68
C ASP A 90 -13.48 -23.65 -10.63
N GLN A 91 -13.24 -23.39 -9.33
CA GLN A 91 -13.92 -24.04 -8.21
C GLN A 91 -15.42 -23.72 -8.14
N PHE A 92 -15.83 -22.53 -8.59
CA PHE A 92 -17.23 -22.09 -8.49
C PHE A 92 -17.98 -22.13 -9.83
N ALA A 93 -17.29 -22.34 -10.96
CA ALA A 93 -17.89 -22.36 -12.30
C ALA A 93 -18.95 -23.45 -12.46
N GLU A 94 -18.78 -24.61 -11.82
CA GLU A 94 -19.68 -25.77 -11.99
C GLU A 94 -21.05 -25.59 -11.31
N HIS A 95 -21.13 -24.77 -10.26
CA HIS A 95 -22.33 -24.71 -9.40
C HIS A 95 -22.85 -23.28 -9.13
N GLN A 96 -22.10 -22.24 -9.52
CA GLN A 96 -22.37 -20.86 -9.12
C GLN A 96 -22.17 -19.87 -10.29
N GLU A 97 -22.69 -20.23 -11.46
CA GLU A 97 -22.62 -19.44 -12.70
C GLU A 97 -22.97 -17.94 -12.48
N PRO A 98 -24.03 -17.56 -11.73
CA PRO A 98 -24.39 -16.15 -11.60
C PRO A 98 -23.36 -15.30 -10.84
N ALA A 99 -22.64 -15.92 -9.90
CA ALA A 99 -21.58 -15.27 -9.13
C ALA A 99 -20.28 -15.17 -9.95
N VAL A 100 -19.93 -16.24 -10.66
CA VAL A 100 -18.76 -16.26 -11.57
C VAL A 100 -18.95 -15.28 -12.72
N SER A 101 -20.14 -15.27 -13.34
CA SER A 101 -20.52 -14.33 -14.40
C SER A 101 -20.42 -12.88 -13.93
N TYR A 102 -20.83 -12.57 -12.69
CA TYR A 102 -20.65 -11.24 -12.09
C TYR A 102 -19.17 -10.85 -11.98
N ILE A 103 -18.33 -11.74 -11.44
CA ILE A 103 -16.89 -11.49 -11.29
C ILE A 103 -16.24 -11.22 -12.65
N LEU A 104 -16.51 -12.10 -13.63
CA LEU A 104 -15.93 -12.04 -14.96
C LEU A 104 -16.39 -10.82 -15.76
N SER A 105 -17.66 -10.44 -15.66
CA SER A 105 -18.18 -9.26 -16.37
C SER A 105 -17.82 -7.93 -15.69
N THR A 106 -17.81 -7.90 -14.35
CA THR A 106 -17.71 -6.63 -13.59
C THR A 106 -16.27 -6.27 -13.26
N TYR A 107 -15.47 -7.22 -12.75
CA TYR A 107 -14.13 -6.92 -12.22
C TYR A 107 -12.99 -7.41 -13.10
N PHE A 108 -13.15 -8.52 -13.81
CA PHE A 108 -12.07 -9.06 -14.65
C PHE A 108 -11.57 -8.10 -15.75
N PRO A 109 -12.41 -7.25 -16.38
CA PRO A 109 -11.92 -6.22 -17.31
C PRO A 109 -10.92 -5.27 -16.63
N TRP A 110 -11.11 -5.00 -15.35
CA TRP A 110 -10.31 -4.08 -14.54
C TRP A 110 -9.17 -4.76 -13.77
N ARG A 111 -8.93 -6.06 -13.95
CA ARG A 111 -7.95 -6.87 -13.21
C ARG A 111 -6.54 -6.26 -13.09
N LYS A 112 -6.11 -5.50 -14.10
CA LYS A 112 -4.81 -4.80 -14.11
C LYS A 112 -4.67 -3.75 -13.00
N HIS A 113 -5.79 -3.25 -12.47
CA HIS A 113 -5.82 -2.20 -11.46
C HIS A 113 -5.83 -2.73 -10.02
N PHE A 114 -6.03 -4.04 -9.79
CA PHE A 114 -6.11 -4.59 -8.42
C PHE A 114 -5.40 -5.95 -8.21
N LEU A 115 -5.09 -6.71 -9.27
CA LEU A 115 -4.32 -7.96 -9.10
C LEU A 115 -2.83 -7.66 -8.94
N GLU A 116 -2.21 -8.32 -7.96
CA GLU A 116 -0.82 -8.09 -7.56
C GLU A 116 0.19 -8.22 -8.70
N CYS A 117 0.02 -9.22 -9.57
CA CYS A 117 0.92 -9.45 -10.69
C CYS A 117 1.02 -8.25 -11.64
N PHE A 118 -0.05 -7.44 -11.73
CA PHE A 118 -0.09 -6.19 -12.49
C PHE A 118 0.27 -5.00 -11.59
N THR A 119 -0.36 -4.86 -10.42
CA THR A 119 -0.18 -3.69 -9.56
C THR A 119 1.22 -3.58 -8.96
N ARG A 120 1.98 -4.69 -8.86
CA ARG A 120 3.40 -4.64 -8.46
C ARG A 120 4.29 -3.93 -9.48
N GLN A 121 3.78 -3.69 -10.69
CA GLN A 121 4.45 -2.89 -11.71
C GLN A 121 4.07 -1.40 -11.60
N ASN A 122 3.26 -1.00 -10.62
CA ASN A 122 2.92 0.39 -10.38
C ASN A 122 3.76 0.92 -9.22
N ARG A 123 4.10 2.20 -9.22
CA ARG A 123 4.77 2.86 -8.08
C ARG A 123 3.77 3.13 -6.96
N ASN A 124 3.31 2.05 -6.31
CA ASN A 124 2.28 2.10 -5.28
C ASN A 124 2.82 1.96 -3.85
N PHE A 125 4.14 1.81 -3.66
CA PHE A 125 4.77 1.67 -2.34
C PHE A 125 4.18 0.53 -1.48
N GLY A 126 3.62 -0.50 -2.11
CA GLY A 126 2.98 -1.64 -1.45
C GLY A 126 1.53 -1.42 -1.03
N VAL A 127 0.89 -0.33 -1.48
CA VAL A 127 -0.50 0.00 -1.17
C VAL A 127 -1.45 -0.81 -2.04
N ARG A 128 -2.28 -1.64 -1.41
CA ARG A 128 -3.20 -2.58 -2.08
C ARG A 128 -4.66 -2.54 -1.57
N VAL A 129 -4.85 -2.16 -0.31
CA VAL A 129 -6.15 -2.19 0.37
C VAL A 129 -6.47 -0.84 1.02
N THR A 130 -7.75 -0.52 1.13
CA THR A 130 -8.30 0.72 1.72
C THR A 130 -8.64 0.58 3.20
N SER A 131 -8.16 -0.44 3.90
CA SER A 131 -8.37 -0.56 5.37
C SER A 131 -7.98 0.73 6.11
N ARG A 132 -7.05 1.49 5.54
CA ARG A 132 -6.62 2.83 5.97
C ARG A 132 -7.65 3.93 5.72
N THR A 133 -8.35 3.89 4.60
CA THR A 133 -9.47 4.80 4.28
C THR A 133 -10.62 4.55 5.23
N GLU A 134 -10.97 3.29 5.48
CA GLU A 134 -11.99 2.92 6.48
C GLU A 134 -11.60 3.37 7.89
N GLY A 135 -10.34 3.18 8.27
CA GLY A 135 -9.79 3.71 9.52
C GLY A 135 -9.95 5.23 9.62
N SER A 136 -9.72 5.96 8.54
CA SER A 136 -9.87 7.43 8.48
C SER A 136 -11.33 7.87 8.59
N HIS A 137 -12.26 7.15 7.93
CA HIS A 137 -13.70 7.39 8.11
C HIS A 137 -14.15 7.11 9.54
N LYS A 138 -13.67 6.02 10.14
CA LYS A 138 -13.97 5.68 11.53
C LYS A 138 -13.40 6.74 12.49
N GLU A 139 -12.19 7.21 12.22
CA GLU A 139 -11.53 8.26 12.98
C GLU A 139 -12.36 9.54 12.91
N LEU A 140 -12.69 10.05 11.71
CA LEU A 140 -13.56 11.23 11.56
C LEU A 140 -14.89 11.05 12.30
N LYS A 141 -15.55 9.90 12.15
CA LYS A 141 -16.79 9.60 12.87
C LYS A 141 -16.62 9.65 14.39
N SER A 142 -15.46 9.31 14.93
CA SER A 142 -15.21 9.40 16.37
C SER A 142 -15.14 10.84 16.89
N TYR A 143 -14.78 11.80 16.04
CA TYR A 143 -14.84 13.24 16.35
C TYR A 143 -16.27 13.78 16.22
N LEU A 144 -17.17 13.06 15.54
CA LEU A 144 -18.57 13.42 15.38
C LEU A 144 -19.41 12.75 16.48
N LEU A 145 -19.86 13.56 17.44
CA LEU A 145 -20.67 13.07 18.57
C LEU A 145 -22.00 12.44 18.13
N ASN A 146 -22.57 12.88 17.01
CA ASN A 146 -23.76 12.29 16.40
C ASN A 146 -23.84 12.58 14.89
N SER A 147 -24.68 11.84 14.18
CA SER A 147 -24.89 11.94 12.73
C SER A 147 -25.70 13.15 12.26
N ARG A 148 -26.11 14.04 13.18
CA ARG A 148 -26.91 15.25 12.90
C ARG A 148 -26.13 16.54 13.17
N ALA A 149 -24.80 16.45 13.18
CA ALA A 149 -23.95 17.61 13.40
C ALA A 149 -24.12 18.65 12.26
N GLU A 150 -24.16 19.92 12.64
CA GLU A 150 -24.19 21.04 11.69
C GLU A 150 -22.85 21.18 10.96
N LEU A 151 -22.87 21.74 9.74
CA LEU A 151 -21.67 21.84 8.89
C LEU A 151 -20.52 22.61 9.56
N ARG A 152 -20.81 23.68 10.31
CA ARG A 152 -19.76 24.41 11.06
C ARG A 152 -19.07 23.52 12.11
N PHE A 153 -19.84 22.64 12.74
CA PHE A 153 -19.31 21.73 13.74
C PHE A 153 -18.44 20.68 13.06
N LEU A 154 -18.90 20.12 11.94
CA LEU A 154 -18.10 19.22 11.11
C LEU A 154 -16.77 19.85 10.71
N ALA A 155 -16.77 21.10 10.21
CA ALA A 155 -15.55 21.82 9.85
C ALA A 155 -14.58 21.94 11.04
N SER A 156 -15.06 22.37 12.21
CA SER A 156 -14.22 22.46 13.41
C SER A 156 -13.64 21.11 13.87
N ARG A 157 -14.35 20.00 13.61
CA ARG A 157 -13.88 18.65 13.95
C ARG A 157 -12.87 18.14 12.94
N VAL A 158 -13.03 18.47 11.66
CA VAL A 158 -12.03 18.21 10.62
C VAL A 158 -10.73 18.94 10.95
N GLU A 159 -10.78 20.22 11.32
CA GLU A 159 -9.58 20.97 11.73
C GLU A 159 -8.88 20.33 12.93
N GLN A 160 -9.63 19.93 13.96
CA GLN A 160 -9.05 19.24 15.12
C GLN A 160 -8.42 17.90 14.72
N LEU A 161 -9.11 17.12 13.89
CA LEU A 161 -8.59 15.86 13.38
C LEU A 161 -7.26 16.04 12.63
N VAL A 162 -7.16 17.06 11.77
CA VAL A 162 -5.91 17.34 11.03
C VAL A 162 -4.78 17.70 11.99
N LYS A 163 -5.03 18.54 12.99
CA LYS A 163 -4.04 18.90 14.04
C LYS A 163 -3.56 17.67 14.81
N ASP A 164 -4.49 16.79 15.20
CA ASP A 164 -4.16 15.56 15.93
C ASP A 164 -3.37 14.58 15.05
N GLN A 165 -3.72 14.47 13.77
CA GLN A 165 -2.98 13.65 12.78
C GLN A 165 -1.57 14.19 12.57
N GLU A 166 -1.40 15.50 12.45
CA GLU A 166 -0.09 16.15 12.34
C GLU A 166 0.76 15.91 13.60
N ALA A 167 0.20 16.13 14.79
CA ALA A 167 0.88 15.88 16.06
C ALA A 167 1.30 14.41 16.20
N SER A 168 0.41 13.47 15.86
CA SER A 168 0.68 12.03 15.85
C SER A 168 1.78 11.66 14.85
N TYR A 169 1.78 12.27 13.67
CA TYR A 169 2.83 12.07 12.66
C TYR A 169 4.19 12.57 13.16
N ASN A 170 4.24 13.80 13.69
CA ASN A 170 5.46 14.40 14.23
C ASN A 170 6.03 13.59 15.41
N ALA A 171 5.17 13.09 16.31
CA ALA A 171 5.56 12.22 17.41
C ALA A 171 6.18 10.89 16.91
N LYS A 172 5.54 10.24 15.92
CA LYS A 172 6.07 9.02 15.29
C LYS A 172 7.39 9.26 14.57
N ARG A 173 7.54 10.41 13.91
CA ARG A 173 8.79 10.80 13.26
C ARG A 173 9.94 10.86 14.27
N GLY A 174 9.72 11.48 15.43
CA GLY A 174 10.70 11.53 16.52
C GLY A 174 11.03 10.16 17.12
N GLU A 175 10.02 9.30 17.29
CA GLU A 175 10.21 7.92 17.78
C GLU A 175 11.03 7.07 16.79
N GLU A 176 10.79 7.21 15.49
CA GLU A 176 11.56 6.51 14.46
C GLU A 176 13.04 6.93 14.46
N ALA A 177 13.32 8.23 14.50
CA ALA A 177 14.70 8.74 14.54
C ALA A 177 15.50 8.16 15.72
N THR A 178 14.86 8.01 16.89
CA THR A 178 15.50 7.46 18.09
C THR A 178 15.75 5.94 17.99
N ARG A 179 14.78 5.16 17.49
CA ARG A 179 14.89 3.69 17.41
C ARG A 179 15.81 3.19 16.30
N GLN A 180 15.88 3.90 15.18
CA GLN A 180 16.68 3.49 14.02
C GLN A 180 18.17 3.39 14.32
N LEU A 181 18.69 4.33 15.12
CA LEU A 181 20.08 4.36 15.57
C LEU A 181 20.50 3.06 16.27
N GLY A 182 19.59 2.39 16.98
CA GLY A 182 19.88 1.10 17.63
C GLY A 182 19.88 -0.08 16.66
N GLN A 183 18.81 -0.22 15.87
CA GLN A 183 18.52 -1.45 15.12
C GLN A 183 19.48 -1.72 13.94
N TYR A 184 19.92 -0.68 13.23
CA TYR A 184 20.71 -0.81 12.00
C TYR A 184 22.13 -0.24 12.11
N SER A 185 22.57 0.15 13.31
CA SER A 185 23.91 0.70 13.55
C SER A 185 25.04 -0.16 13.00
N SER A 186 24.95 -1.48 13.17
CA SER A 186 25.95 -2.46 12.72
C SER A 186 25.92 -2.74 11.21
N CYS A 187 24.86 -2.33 10.50
CA CYS A 187 24.66 -2.61 9.08
C CYS A 187 25.37 -1.56 8.21
N ARG A 188 26.72 -1.56 8.19
CA ARG A 188 27.53 -0.57 7.44
C ARG A 188 27.17 -0.48 5.96
N TRP A 189 26.83 -1.60 5.32
CA TRP A 189 26.42 -1.66 3.91
C TRP A 189 25.19 -0.80 3.58
N MET A 190 24.33 -0.48 4.56
CA MET A 190 23.19 0.42 4.36
C MET A 190 23.61 1.88 4.23
N GLY A 191 24.87 2.24 4.50
CA GLY A 191 25.38 3.60 4.31
C GLY A 191 24.56 4.65 5.03
N ASP A 192 24.12 5.66 4.26
CA ASP A 192 23.35 6.81 4.73
C ASP A 192 21.84 6.54 4.89
N LEU A 193 21.32 5.42 4.35
CA LEU A 193 19.91 5.04 4.46
C LEU A 193 19.47 4.97 5.93
N ARG A 194 20.36 4.50 6.81
CA ARG A 194 20.12 4.23 8.24
C ARG A 194 19.55 5.40 9.02
N TYR A 195 19.83 6.63 8.57
CA TYR A 195 19.40 7.86 9.23
C TYR A 195 18.59 8.78 8.30
N ARG A 196 18.50 8.47 7.01
CA ARG A 196 17.74 9.26 6.02
C ARG A 196 16.38 8.66 5.66
N LEU A 197 16.19 7.35 5.83
CA LEU A 197 14.96 6.66 5.43
C LEU A 197 14.07 6.29 6.62
N SER A 198 12.77 6.15 6.35
CA SER A 198 11.82 5.63 7.34
C SER A 198 12.12 4.19 7.74
N ARG A 199 11.65 3.78 8.93
CA ARG A 199 11.90 2.44 9.46
C ARG A 199 11.32 1.37 8.56
N LYS A 200 10.15 1.65 7.97
CA LYS A 200 9.49 0.76 7.02
C LYS A 200 10.37 0.52 5.79
N ALA A 201 10.95 1.58 5.22
CA ALA A 201 11.87 1.47 4.08
C ALA A 201 13.10 0.63 4.43
N LEU A 202 13.72 0.87 5.59
CA LEU A 202 14.86 0.09 6.08
C LEU A 202 14.51 -1.40 6.26
N GLY A 203 13.31 -1.70 6.76
CA GLY A 203 12.82 -3.07 6.86
C GLY A 203 12.67 -3.76 5.50
N LEU A 204 12.17 -3.04 4.49
CA LEU A 204 12.05 -3.53 3.12
C LEU A 204 13.43 -3.76 2.46
N VAL A 205 14.37 -2.83 2.64
CA VAL A 205 15.75 -2.98 2.15
C VAL A 205 16.45 -4.16 2.85
N ALA A 206 16.24 -4.34 4.15
CA ALA A 206 16.76 -5.50 4.88
C ALA A 206 16.17 -6.83 4.39
N GLN A 207 14.91 -6.85 3.94
CA GLN A 207 14.32 -8.02 3.28
C GLN A 207 15.02 -8.33 1.95
N GLN A 208 15.29 -7.32 1.12
CA GLN A 208 16.04 -7.52 -0.13
C GLN A 208 17.47 -7.99 0.11
N HIS A 209 18.13 -7.48 1.16
CA HIS A 209 19.46 -7.95 1.55
C HIS A 209 19.45 -9.42 1.97
N ARG A 210 18.42 -9.90 2.68
CA ARG A 210 18.28 -11.33 3.02
C ARG A 210 18.19 -12.22 1.76
N ILE A 211 17.49 -11.77 0.72
CA ILE A 211 17.39 -12.46 -0.58
C ILE A 211 18.74 -12.47 -1.31
N CYS A 212 19.48 -11.35 -1.29
CA CYS A 212 20.83 -11.30 -1.84
C CYS A 212 21.77 -12.27 -1.10
N HIS A 213 21.75 -12.24 0.23
CA HIS A 213 22.64 -13.06 1.05
C HIS A 213 22.35 -14.57 0.91
N SER A 214 21.10 -14.98 0.67
CA SER A 214 20.80 -16.39 0.36
C SER A 214 21.38 -16.84 -0.99
N ARG A 215 21.43 -15.96 -2.01
CA ARG A 215 22.11 -16.22 -3.31
C ARG A 215 23.62 -16.35 -3.15
N VAL A 216 24.24 -15.40 -2.45
CA VAL A 216 25.70 -15.43 -2.23
C VAL A 216 26.10 -16.70 -1.46
N LYS A 217 25.28 -17.15 -0.51
CA LYS A 217 25.49 -18.41 0.20
C LYS A 217 25.25 -19.67 -0.65
N SER A 218 24.41 -19.62 -1.69
CA SER A 218 24.29 -20.75 -2.63
C SER A 218 25.50 -20.87 -3.55
N ASP A 219 26.11 -19.74 -3.92
CA ASP A 219 27.27 -19.70 -4.83
C ASP A 219 28.57 -20.18 -4.18
N LEU A 220 28.71 -20.02 -2.85
CA LEU A 220 29.92 -20.38 -2.10
C LEU A 220 29.99 -21.87 -1.69
N GLY A 221 29.12 -22.71 -2.25
CA GLY A 221 29.14 -24.16 -2.08
C GLY A 221 28.47 -24.64 -0.78
N GLN A 222 27.27 -25.18 -0.88
CA GLN A 222 26.54 -25.77 0.25
C GLN A 222 26.79 -27.28 0.40
N THR A 223 26.83 -27.75 1.65
CA THR A 223 26.77 -29.17 2.01
C THR A 223 25.42 -29.80 1.64
N ALA A 224 25.40 -31.10 1.34
CA ALA A 224 24.23 -31.84 0.82
C ALA A 224 22.91 -31.71 1.62
N SER A 225 22.96 -31.32 2.89
CA SER A 225 21.77 -31.12 3.75
C SER A 225 21.00 -29.82 3.51
N GLN A 226 21.58 -28.82 2.82
CA GLN A 226 20.95 -27.51 2.56
C GLN A 226 20.32 -27.39 1.15
N ARG A 227 20.45 -28.43 0.32
CA ARG A 227 19.84 -28.52 -1.03
C ARG A 227 18.30 -28.57 -1.06
N ARG A 228 17.64 -28.51 0.11
CA ARG A 228 16.16 -28.54 0.22
C ARG A 228 15.52 -27.15 0.17
N SER A 229 16.29 -26.07 0.14
CA SER A 229 15.76 -24.72 -0.01
C SER A 229 15.62 -24.38 -1.49
N GLU A 230 14.43 -23.96 -1.90
CA GLU A 230 14.21 -23.44 -3.26
C GLU A 230 15.20 -22.31 -3.56
N PRO A 231 15.71 -22.23 -4.81
CA PRO A 231 16.58 -21.15 -5.20
C PRO A 231 15.84 -19.81 -4.96
N PRO A 232 16.54 -18.80 -4.40
CA PRO A 232 15.92 -17.50 -4.18
C PRO A 232 15.39 -16.94 -5.51
N PRO A 233 14.18 -16.36 -5.52
CA PRO A 233 13.51 -15.97 -6.75
C PRO A 233 14.35 -14.95 -7.51
N GLU A 234 14.44 -15.06 -8.84
CA GLU A 234 15.13 -14.08 -9.67
C GLU A 234 14.51 -12.68 -9.49
N CYS A 235 15.34 -11.64 -9.44
CA CYS A 235 14.79 -10.29 -9.30
C CYS A 235 14.35 -9.76 -10.66
N THR A 236 13.05 -9.51 -10.75
CA THR A 236 12.32 -9.04 -11.94
C THR A 236 12.36 -7.51 -12.09
N GLY A 237 13.05 -6.80 -11.19
CA GLY A 237 13.00 -5.33 -11.12
C GLY A 237 11.71 -4.77 -10.50
N ALA A 238 10.66 -5.58 -10.31
CA ALA A 238 9.38 -5.15 -9.77
C ALA A 238 9.50 -4.46 -8.41
N PHE A 239 10.36 -4.96 -7.51
CA PHE A 239 10.58 -4.32 -6.21
C PHE A 239 11.09 -2.88 -6.34
N ARG A 240 12.08 -2.66 -7.22
CA ARG A 240 12.65 -1.34 -7.46
C ARG A 240 11.60 -0.40 -8.06
N HIS A 241 10.79 -0.90 -8.98
CA HIS A 241 9.72 -0.13 -9.58
C HIS A 241 8.62 0.24 -8.56
N GLN A 242 8.15 -0.76 -7.82
CA GLN A 242 7.03 -0.64 -6.90
C GLN A 242 7.31 0.26 -5.70
N PHE A 243 8.48 0.05 -5.08
CA PHE A 243 8.85 0.75 -3.87
C PHE A 243 9.81 1.91 -4.13
N GLY A 244 10.48 1.97 -5.28
CA GLY A 244 11.56 2.95 -5.49
C GLY A 244 12.72 2.75 -4.49
N LEU A 245 12.97 1.50 -4.09
CA LEU A 245 14.03 1.09 -3.17
C LEU A 245 15.01 0.12 -3.85
N PRO A 246 16.26 0.00 -3.37
CA PRO A 246 17.24 -0.94 -3.92
C PRO A 246 16.75 -2.38 -3.82
N CYS A 247 16.71 -3.09 -4.94
CA CYS A 247 16.37 -4.51 -4.97
C CYS A 247 17.57 -5.40 -4.60
N SER A 248 17.36 -6.71 -4.43
CA SER A 248 18.42 -7.65 -4.09
C SER A 248 19.64 -7.59 -5.03
N HIS A 249 19.44 -7.38 -6.34
CA HIS A 249 20.53 -7.19 -7.32
C HIS A 249 21.29 -5.88 -7.13
N ASP A 250 20.60 -4.79 -6.79
CA ASP A 250 21.26 -3.49 -6.56
C ASP A 250 22.19 -3.56 -5.34
N ILE A 251 21.71 -4.21 -4.28
CA ILE A 251 22.45 -4.47 -3.05
C ILE A 251 23.65 -5.37 -3.35
N GLU A 252 23.44 -6.47 -4.07
CA GLU A 252 24.51 -7.40 -4.44
C GLU A 252 25.64 -6.71 -5.21
N ARG A 253 25.30 -5.91 -6.22
CA ARG A 253 26.27 -5.15 -7.01
C ARG A 253 27.10 -4.22 -6.13
N LYS A 254 26.46 -3.48 -5.22
CA LYS A 254 27.13 -2.56 -4.29
C LYS A 254 28.06 -3.32 -3.33
N LEU A 255 27.59 -4.43 -2.76
CA LEU A 255 28.41 -5.29 -1.88
C LEU A 255 29.64 -5.86 -2.60
N ARG A 256 29.48 -6.38 -3.83
CA ARG A 256 30.60 -6.91 -4.65
C ARG A 256 31.63 -5.83 -4.98
N SER A 257 31.20 -4.59 -5.16
CA SER A 257 32.07 -3.44 -5.39
C SER A 257 32.60 -2.78 -4.10
N ASN A 258 32.33 -3.36 -2.92
CA ASN A 258 32.67 -2.80 -1.62
C ASN A 258 32.18 -1.34 -1.44
N GLN A 259 30.97 -1.06 -1.95
CA GLN A 259 30.30 0.24 -1.84
C GLN A 259 29.10 0.15 -0.90
N GLU A 260 28.83 1.27 -0.21
CA GLU A 260 27.62 1.44 0.58
C GLU A 260 26.45 1.90 -0.29
N LEU A 261 25.22 1.66 0.19
CA LEU A 261 24.02 2.24 -0.41
C LEU A 261 23.91 3.74 -0.11
N SER A 262 23.28 4.49 -1.03
CA SER A 262 22.95 5.90 -0.82
C SER A 262 21.44 6.15 -0.89
N TYR A 263 20.93 7.03 -0.03
CA TYR A 263 19.52 7.41 0.03
C TYR A 263 19.09 8.15 -1.26
N LEU A 264 20.05 8.76 -1.96
CA LEU A 264 19.84 9.37 -3.28
C LEU A 264 19.41 8.35 -4.34
N ASP A 265 19.73 7.06 -4.14
CA ASP A 265 19.28 5.97 -5.02
C ASP A 265 17.84 5.50 -4.69
N THR A 266 17.13 6.21 -3.80
CA THR A 266 15.82 5.82 -3.29
C THR A 266 14.77 6.92 -3.47
N HIS A 267 13.50 6.51 -3.54
CA HIS A 267 12.39 7.44 -3.72
C HIS A 267 12.25 8.45 -2.58
N PRO A 268 12.02 9.76 -2.87
CA PRO A 268 11.74 10.78 -1.87
C PRO A 268 10.62 10.42 -0.89
N HIS A 269 9.65 9.63 -1.36
CA HIS A 269 8.57 9.06 -0.53
C HIS A 269 9.07 8.38 0.75
N TRP A 270 10.30 7.85 0.79
CA TRP A 270 10.82 7.17 1.99
C TRP A 270 11.70 8.05 2.87
N HIS A 271 12.04 9.26 2.42
CA HIS A 271 12.98 10.13 3.10
C HIS A 271 12.33 10.75 4.34
N LEU A 272 13.13 10.94 5.39
CA LEU A 272 12.69 11.58 6.64
C LEU A 272 12.82 13.11 6.61
N GLU A 273 13.69 13.62 5.74
CA GLU A 273 14.01 15.05 5.60
C GLU A 273 13.74 15.53 4.17
N GLU A 274 12.50 15.90 3.89
CA GLU A 274 12.23 16.97 2.95
C GLU A 274 11.42 18.03 3.70
N SER A 275 12.04 19.19 3.92
CA SER A 275 11.33 20.37 4.38
C SER A 275 10.37 20.80 3.27
N LEU A 276 9.11 20.38 3.36
CA LEU A 276 8.03 20.83 2.47
C LEU A 276 7.85 22.35 2.49
N ALA A 277 8.39 23.04 3.51
CA ALA A 277 8.36 24.50 3.61
C ALA A 277 9.10 25.21 2.46
N ALA A 278 9.96 24.53 1.70
CA ALA A 278 10.64 25.15 0.56
C ALA A 278 9.76 25.23 -0.71
N ASN A 279 8.69 24.45 -0.80
CA ASN A 279 7.83 24.33 -2.00
C ASN A 279 6.37 24.09 -1.61
N ASP A 280 5.81 24.77 -0.60
CA ASP A 280 4.44 24.55 -0.17
C ASP A 280 3.44 25.09 -1.21
N PRO A 281 2.77 24.23 -2.01
CA PRO A 281 1.81 24.67 -3.02
C PRO A 281 0.50 25.13 -2.38
N LEU A 282 0.27 24.81 -1.09
CA LEU A 282 -0.96 25.15 -0.38
C LEU A 282 -1.02 26.62 0.02
N VAL A 283 0.13 27.31 0.07
CA VAL A 283 0.19 28.76 0.30
C VAL A 283 -0.38 29.55 -0.88
N ALA A 284 -0.43 28.97 -2.07
CA ALA A 284 -0.94 29.60 -3.30
C ALA A 284 -2.46 29.42 -3.52
N ILE A 285 -3.17 28.77 -2.59
CA ILE A 285 -4.62 28.61 -2.68
C ILE A 285 -5.28 29.90 -2.17
N GLU A 286 -5.77 30.73 -3.09
CA GLU A 286 -6.67 31.83 -2.73
C GLU A 286 -7.98 31.24 -2.21
N GLU A 287 -8.39 31.62 -0.99
CA GLU A 287 -9.74 31.33 -0.51
C GLU A 287 -10.76 32.07 -1.40
N PRO A 288 -11.85 31.39 -1.82
CA PRO A 288 -12.89 31.99 -2.65
C PRO A 288 -13.69 33.08 -1.93
#